data_AF-A0A7C4ZQZ1-F1
#
_entry.id   AF-A0A7C4ZQZ1-F1
#
_cell.length_a   1.000
_cell.length_b   1.000
_cell.length_c   1.000
_cell.angle_alpha   90.00
_cell.angle_beta   90.00
_cell.angle_gamma   90.00
#
_symmetry.space_group_name_H-M   'P 1'
#
loop_
_entity.id
_entity.type
_entity.pdbx_description
1 polymer ?
#
loop_
_entity_poly.entity_id
_entity_poly.type
_entity_poly.pdbx_seq_one_letter_code
_entity_poly.pdbx_strand_id
1 'polypeptide(L)'
;MHLNRSNPRSLSAYPPKRGTRETAKLKADLLEKDFKIINVDPKIARTSAEIRHKYKISMADSIIAATALSLKATCLTDDPISKT
;
A
#
# COMPACT_ATOMS: atom_id res chain seq x y z
N MET A 1 -6.79 -42.83 -20.02
CA MET A 1 -7.12 -41.51 -19.45
C MET A 1 -8.05 -41.72 -18.26
N HIS A 2 -7.49 -41.82 -17.05
CA HIS A 2 -8.25 -41.79 -15.80
C HIS A 2 -7.38 -41.05 -14.79
N LEU A 3 -7.86 -39.87 -14.36
CA LEU A 3 -7.16 -39.00 -13.42
C LEU A 3 -7.02 -39.71 -12.07
N ASN A 4 -5.77 -39.88 -11.62
CA ASN A 4 -5.47 -40.18 -10.24
C ASN A 4 -5.89 -38.99 -9.37
N ARG A 5 -6.78 -39.24 -8.41
CA ARG A 5 -7.16 -38.31 -7.34
C ARG A 5 -5.98 -38.17 -6.36
N SER A 6 -5.03 -37.30 -6.67
CA SER A 6 -3.96 -36.91 -5.75
C SER A 6 -4.43 -35.81 -4.81
N ASN A 7 -4.80 -36.22 -3.59
CA ASN A 7 -4.45 -35.60 -2.31
C ASN A 7 -4.86 -34.13 -2.03
N PRO A 8 -5.91 -33.87 -1.20
CA PRO A 8 -6.27 -32.53 -0.73
C PRO A 8 -5.34 -31.95 0.37
N ARG A 9 -4.16 -32.52 0.62
CA ARG A 9 -3.21 -32.00 1.62
C ARG A 9 -2.20 -31.03 1.01
N SER A 10 -2.55 -29.74 0.95
CA SER A 10 -1.56 -28.65 1.13
C SER A 10 -2.14 -27.25 1.41
N LEU A 11 -3.45 -27.11 1.66
CA LEU A 11 -4.06 -25.83 2.05
C LEU A 11 -4.23 -25.64 3.57
N SER A 12 -3.45 -26.34 4.41
CA SER A 12 -3.46 -26.15 5.88
C SER A 12 -2.10 -25.85 6.52
N ALA A 13 -1.07 -25.48 5.76
CA ALA A 13 0.29 -25.28 6.28
C ALA A 13 0.59 -23.85 6.80
N TYR A 14 -0.38 -22.94 6.84
CA TYR A 14 -0.21 -21.70 7.59
C TYR A 14 -1.15 -21.73 8.79
N PRO A 15 -0.63 -21.85 10.03
CA PRO A 15 -1.46 -21.61 11.20
C PRO A 15 -2.02 -20.19 11.07
N PRO A 16 -3.30 -19.94 11.43
CA PRO A 16 -3.81 -18.59 11.50
C PRO A 16 -2.87 -17.81 12.40
N LYS A 17 -2.18 -16.80 11.85
CA LYS A 17 -1.18 -15.99 12.58
C LYS A 17 -1.87 -15.34 13.77
N ARG A 18 -1.85 -16.01 14.93
CA ARG A 18 -2.14 -15.44 16.24
C ARG A 18 -1.05 -14.40 16.49
N GLY A 19 -1.31 -13.17 16.04
CA GLY A 19 -0.31 -12.11 15.98
C GLY A 19 -0.56 -11.04 14.93
N THR A 20 -1.49 -11.20 13.99
CA THR A 20 -1.72 -10.17 12.95
C THR A 20 -2.18 -8.83 13.52
N ARG A 21 -3.12 -8.82 14.47
CA ARG A 21 -3.67 -7.58 15.04
C ARG A 21 -2.67 -6.87 15.97
N GLU A 22 -1.99 -7.60 16.84
CA GLU A 22 -0.96 -7.02 17.73
C GLU A 22 0.26 -6.55 16.93
N THR A 23 0.70 -7.34 15.94
CA THR A 23 1.78 -6.91 15.03
C THR A 23 1.36 -5.67 14.22
N ALA A 24 0.10 -5.57 13.80
CA ALA A 24 -0.40 -4.38 13.11
C ALA A 24 -0.40 -3.15 14.02
N LYS A 25 -0.79 -3.30 15.30
CA LYS A 25 -0.72 -2.23 16.30
C LYS A 25 0.73 -1.78 16.53
N LEU A 26 1.62 -2.71 16.82
CA LEU A 26 3.05 -2.40 17.03
C LEU A 26 3.67 -1.68 15.83
N LYS A 27 3.28 -2.07 14.60
CA LYS A 27 3.72 -1.37 13.38
C LYS A 27 3.14 0.04 13.28
N ALA A 28 1.85 0.22 13.59
CA ALA A 28 1.24 1.54 13.61
C ALA A 28 1.90 2.44 14.66
N ASP A 29 2.08 1.94 15.88
CA ASP A 29 2.73 2.67 16.98
C ASP A 29 4.15 3.11 16.60
N LEU A 30 4.92 2.24 15.92
CA LEU A 30 6.26 2.58 15.46
C LEU A 30 6.25 3.65 14.37
N LEU A 31 5.31 3.57 13.42
CA LEU A 31 5.15 4.57 12.37
C LEU A 31 4.76 5.93 12.95
N GLU A 32 3.84 5.96 13.90
CA GLU A 32 3.41 7.19 14.58
C GLU A 32 4.54 7.83 15.39
N LYS A 33 5.45 7.02 15.94
CA LYS A 33 6.61 7.50 16.70
C LYS A 33 7.69 8.12 15.82
N ASP A 34 8.05 7.45 14.72
CA ASP A 34 9.24 7.81 13.94
C ASP A 34 8.93 8.65 12.69
N PHE A 35 7.66 8.70 12.25
CA PHE A 35 7.24 9.42 11.05
C PHE A 35 6.12 10.43 11.32
N LYS A 36 6.14 11.51 10.54
CA LYS A 36 5.02 12.45 10.51
C LYS A 36 3.87 11.85 9.70
N ILE A 37 2.79 11.48 10.40
CA ILE A 37 1.57 11.03 9.75
C ILE A 37 0.82 12.22 9.13
N ILE A 38 0.45 12.07 7.86
CA ILE A 38 -0.28 13.08 7.10
C ILE A 38 -1.65 12.52 6.76
N ASN A 39 -2.70 13.17 7.25
CA ASN A 39 -4.06 12.83 6.89
C ASN A 39 -4.36 13.29 5.46
N VAL A 40 -5.07 12.44 4.71
CA VAL A 40 -5.56 12.79 3.37
C VAL A 40 -6.79 13.68 3.53
N ASP A 41 -6.59 14.99 3.39
CA ASP A 41 -7.67 15.96 3.39
C ASP A 41 -8.37 16.03 2.01
N PRO A 42 -9.52 16.73 1.89
CA PRO A 42 -10.23 16.85 0.62
C PRO A 42 -9.43 17.47 -0.52
N LYS A 43 -8.43 18.32 -0.21
CA LYS A 43 -7.57 18.95 -1.22
C LYS A 43 -6.59 17.92 -1.78
N ILE A 44 -5.90 17.17 -0.91
CA ILE A 44 -5.02 16.06 -1.31
C ILE A 44 -5.81 15.02 -2.10
N ALA A 45 -7.02 14.66 -1.64
CA ALA A 45 -7.86 13.68 -2.33
C ALA A 45 -8.23 14.11 -3.77
N ARG A 46 -8.60 15.38 -3.98
CA ARG A 46 -8.91 15.91 -5.32
C ARG A 46 -7.68 15.92 -6.22
N THR A 47 -6.56 16.45 -5.73
CA THR A 47 -5.30 16.46 -6.49
C THR A 47 -4.83 15.05 -6.82
N SER A 48 -4.98 14.08 -5.90
CA SER A 48 -4.71 12.67 -6.16
C SER A 48 -5.57 12.11 -7.29
N ALA A 49 -6.87 12.40 -7.30
CA ALA A 49 -7.77 11.95 -8.38
C ALA A 49 -7.35 12.52 -9.75
N GLU A 50 -6.95 13.80 -9.81
CA GLU A 50 -6.44 14.45 -11.02
C GLU A 50 -5.14 13.81 -11.52
N ILE A 51 -4.17 13.59 -10.61
CA ILE A 51 -2.89 12.92 -10.93
C ILE A 51 -3.15 11.52 -11.45
N ARG A 52 -4.00 10.75 -10.76
CA ARG A 52 -4.37 9.39 -11.16
C ARG A 52 -4.95 9.36 -12.57
N HIS A 53 -5.86 10.29 -12.87
CA HIS A 53 -6.46 10.38 -14.20
C HIS A 53 -5.42 10.72 -15.27
N LYS A 54 -4.55 11.70 -14.99
CA LYS A 54 -3.54 12.19 -15.94
C LYS A 54 -2.45 11.16 -16.24
N TYR A 55 -1.92 10.50 -15.21
CA TYR A 55 -0.75 9.63 -15.34
C TYR A 55 -1.11 8.13 -15.33
N LYS A 56 -2.39 7.78 -15.11
CA LYS A 56 -2.89 6.39 -15.08
C LYS A 56 -2.16 5.48 -14.08
N ILE A 57 -1.67 6.05 -12.98
CA ILE A 57 -0.99 5.34 -11.89
C ILE A 57 -1.97 4.74 -10.87
N SER A 58 -1.46 3.98 -9.90
CA SER A 58 -2.31 3.42 -8.84
C SER A 58 -2.90 4.52 -7.95
N MET A 59 -3.98 4.19 -7.23
CA MET A 59 -4.56 5.13 -6.25
C MET A 59 -3.54 5.48 -5.17
N ALA A 60 -2.80 4.49 -4.65
CA ALA A 60 -1.77 4.70 -3.64
C ALA A 60 -0.69 5.67 -4.11
N ASP A 61 -0.12 5.45 -5.30
CA ASP A 61 0.94 6.31 -5.86
C ASP A 61 0.43 7.73 -6.10
N SER A 62 -0.82 7.87 -6.57
CA SER A 62 -1.44 9.18 -6.77
C SER A 62 -1.66 9.95 -5.46
N ILE A 63 -1.99 9.26 -4.36
CA ILE A 63 -2.12 9.87 -3.03
C ILE A 63 -0.75 10.30 -2.52
N ILE A 64 0.28 9.46 -2.67
CA ILE A 64 1.66 9.79 -2.27
C ILE A 64 2.15 11.02 -3.04
N ALA A 65 2.00 11.03 -4.37
CA ALA A 65 2.39 12.15 -5.21
C ALA A 65 1.64 13.45 -4.85
N ALA A 66 0.32 13.39 -4.65
CA ALA A 66 -0.47 14.56 -4.23
C ALA A 66 -0.04 15.08 -2.86
N THR A 67 0.26 14.17 -1.93
CA THR A 67 0.73 14.52 -0.59
C THR A 67 2.09 15.20 -0.64
N ALA A 68 3.04 14.68 -1.42
CA ALA A 68 4.36 15.28 -1.62
C ALA A 68 4.26 16.69 -2.22
N LEU A 69 3.39 16.88 -3.22
CA LEU A 69 3.13 18.20 -3.82
C LEU A 69 2.54 19.18 -2.80
N SER A 70 1.57 18.74 -1.99
CA SER A 70 0.93 19.59 -0.98
C SER A 70 1.94 20.03 0.09
N LEU A 71 2.88 19.17 0.45
CA LEU A 71 3.93 19.45 1.43
C LEU A 71 5.14 20.18 0.84
N LYS A 72 5.20 20.35 -0.49
CA LYS A 72 6.39 20.82 -1.21
C LYS A 72 7.64 19.98 -0.88
N ALA A 73 7.46 18.67 -0.75
CA ALA A 73 8.50 17.73 -0.37
C ALA A 73 8.97 16.91 -1.58
N THR A 74 10.23 16.48 -1.55
CA THR A 74 10.75 15.51 -2.53
C THR A 74 10.17 14.13 -2.23
N CYS A 75 9.57 13.49 -3.24
CA CYS A 75 9.11 12.11 -3.17
C CYS A 75 10.26 11.17 -3.54
N LEU A 76 10.66 10.29 -2.63
CA LEU A 76 11.64 9.24 -2.88
C LEU A 76 10.91 7.90 -3.02
N THR A 77 11.23 7.14 -4.04
CA THR A 77 10.66 5.82 -4.30
C THR A 77 11.69 4.91 -4.96
N ASP A 78 11.71 3.64 -4.56
CA ASP A 78 12.49 2.58 -5.22
C ASP A 78 11.66 1.89 -6.33
N ASP A 79 10.37 2.21 -6.44
CA ASP A 79 9.54 1.67 -7.51
C ASP A 79 9.90 2.34 -8.84
N PRO A 80 10.25 1.57 -9.88
CA PRO A 80 10.49 2.12 -11.20
C PRO A 80 9.16 2.63 -11.76
N ILE A 81 8.91 3.93 -11.62
CA ILE A 81 7.79 4.66 -12.22
C ILE A 81 7.75 4.51 -13.76
N SER A 82 8.87 4.13 -14.38
CA SER A 82 9.05 4.05 -15.83
C SER A 82 8.52 2.74 -16.42
N LYS A 83 7.36 2.80 -17.07
CA LYS A 83 7.29 2.73 -18.54
C LYS A 83 6.08 3.52 -19.01
N THR A 84 6.34 4.75 -19.43
CA THR A 84 5.56 5.42 -20.47
C THR A 84 5.55 4.57 -21.74
#